data_AF-A0A1H3DN77-F1
#
_entry.id   AF-A0A1H3DN77-F1
#
_cell.length_a   1.000
_cell.length_b   1.000
_cell.length_c   1.000
_cell.angle_alpha   90.00
_cell.angle_beta   90.00
_cell.angle_gamma   90.00
#
_symmetry.space_group_name_H-M   'P 1'
#
loop_
_entity.id
_entity.type
_entity.pdbx_description
1 polymer ?
#
loop_
_entity_poly.entity_id
_entity_poly.type
_entity_poly.pdbx_seq_one_letter_code
_entity_poly.pdbx_strand_id
1 'polypeptide(L)'
;MHADEVRLGETYRVRVTHEDNPAQYATGNVEFMTIFAFSMESAIEFDFTVTATGETLSGEPAVTGIRVSESSRVSTPLPPEIAERLALPPDGDYVVEGVLKDAKTGQIVTLPTDHTLTIPAAWLS
;
A
#
# COMPACT_ATOMS: atom_id res chain seq x y z
N MET A 1 -9.21 -9.33 -15.42
CA MET A 1 -9.07 -10.79 -15.65
C MET A 1 -10.17 -11.53 -14.88
N HIS A 2 -10.54 -12.77 -15.23
CA HIS A 2 -11.45 -13.54 -14.36
C HIS A 2 -10.67 -14.18 -13.20
N ALA A 3 -11.29 -14.31 -12.02
CA ALA A 3 -10.62 -14.75 -10.80
C ALA A 3 -10.05 -16.19 -10.88
N ASP A 4 -10.65 -17.05 -11.69
CA ASP A 4 -10.23 -18.43 -11.96
C ASP A 4 -9.01 -18.53 -12.90
N GLU A 5 -8.65 -17.44 -13.59
CA GLU A 5 -7.45 -17.36 -14.42
C GLU A 5 -6.22 -16.91 -13.63
N VAL A 6 -6.43 -16.40 -12.41
CA VAL A 6 -5.36 -15.86 -11.55
C VAL A 6 -4.59 -16.98 -10.87
N ARG A 7 -3.26 -16.95 -11.00
CA ARG A 7 -2.37 -17.91 -10.35
C ARG A 7 -1.63 -17.29 -9.18
N LEU A 8 -1.57 -18.04 -8.09
CA LEU A 8 -0.78 -17.69 -6.91
C LEU A 8 0.71 -17.63 -7.26
N GLY A 9 1.38 -16.58 -6.82
CA GLY A 9 2.80 -16.33 -7.05
C GLY A 9 3.14 -15.68 -8.40
N GLU A 10 2.16 -15.50 -9.29
CA GLU A 10 2.36 -14.74 -10.53
C GLU A 10 2.17 -13.24 -10.30
N THR A 11 2.90 -12.44 -11.08
CA THR A 11 2.82 -10.98 -11.08
C THR A 11 1.97 -10.53 -12.27
N TYR A 12 0.94 -9.74 -11.98
CA TYR A 12 0.02 -9.18 -12.96
C TYR A 12 0.13 -7.65 -12.97
N ARG A 13 -0.23 -7.06 -14.11
CA ARG A 13 -0.34 -5.61 -14.20
C ARG A 13 -1.72 -5.21 -13.71
N VAL A 14 -1.78 -4.31 -12.75
CA VAL A 14 -3.02 -3.71 -12.28
C VAL A 14 -3.21 -2.39 -12.99
N ARG A 15 -4.41 -2.18 -13.53
CA ARG A 15 -4.81 -0.89 -14.09
C ARG A 15 -6.11 -0.44 -13.44
N VAL A 16 -6.05 0.73 -12.81
CA VAL A 16 -7.20 1.37 -12.17
C VAL A 16 -7.48 2.69 -12.87
N THR A 17 -8.68 2.81 -13.43
CA THR A 17 -9.17 4.02 -14.09
C THR A 17 -10.24 4.69 -13.23
N HIS A 18 -10.62 5.92 -13.60
CA HIS A 18 -11.72 6.62 -12.95
C HIS A 18 -13.05 5.85 -13.08
N GLU A 19 -13.25 5.08 -14.17
CA GLU A 19 -14.48 4.30 -14.40
C GLU A 19 -14.61 3.12 -13.44
N ASP A 20 -13.49 2.61 -12.91
CA ASP A 20 -13.45 1.49 -11.96
C ASP A 20 -13.91 1.89 -10.54
N ASN A 21 -14.13 3.18 -10.29
CA ASN A 21 -14.61 3.76 -9.03
C ASN A 21 -13.96 3.16 -7.76
N PRO A 22 -12.64 3.26 -7.57
CA PRO A 22 -11.94 2.66 -6.44
C PRO A 22 -12.45 3.08 -5.04
N ALA A 23 -13.16 4.21 -4.93
CA ALA A 23 -13.78 4.66 -3.67
C ALA A 23 -14.78 3.65 -3.09
N GLN A 24 -15.43 2.84 -3.95
CA GLN A 24 -16.40 1.85 -3.49
C GLN A 24 -15.76 0.76 -2.59
N TYR A 25 -14.44 0.62 -2.65
CA TYR A 25 -13.67 -0.33 -1.85
C TYR A 25 -12.87 0.35 -0.72
N ALA A 26 -12.93 1.67 -0.59
CA ALA A 26 -12.09 2.44 0.32
C ALA A 26 -12.57 2.47 1.79
N THR A 27 -13.71 1.84 2.09
CA THR A 27 -14.31 1.89 3.43
C THR A 27 -13.39 1.24 4.47
N GLY A 28 -12.72 2.06 5.28
CA GLY A 28 -11.83 1.62 6.37
C GLY A 28 -10.43 1.18 5.94
N ASN A 29 -10.06 1.32 4.65
CA ASN A 29 -8.73 0.94 4.15
C ASN A 29 -7.98 2.16 3.57
N VAL A 30 -6.93 2.59 4.30
CA VAL A 30 -6.13 3.79 3.98
C VAL A 30 -5.38 3.65 2.65
N GLU A 31 -4.99 2.43 2.28
CA GLU A 31 -4.28 2.19 1.02
C GLU A 31 -5.21 2.37 -0.19
N PHE A 32 -6.47 1.97 -0.06
CA PHE A 32 -7.50 2.23 -1.08
C PHE A 32 -7.86 3.71 -1.21
N MET A 33 -7.86 4.46 -0.10
CA MET A 33 -8.03 5.91 -0.16
C MET A 33 -6.93 6.58 -1.00
N THR A 34 -5.71 6.06 -0.94
CA THR A 34 -4.58 6.55 -1.72
C THR A 34 -4.74 6.21 -3.21
N ILE A 35 -5.08 4.97 -3.52
CA ILE A 35 -5.38 4.54 -4.91
C ILE A 35 -6.54 5.36 -5.47
N PHE A 36 -7.60 5.58 -4.69
CA PHE A 36 -8.73 6.39 -5.10
C PHE A 36 -8.34 7.84 -5.42
N ALA A 37 -7.61 8.51 -4.51
CA ALA A 37 -7.19 9.88 -4.70
C ALA A 37 -6.35 10.07 -5.98
N PHE A 38 -5.42 9.16 -6.27
CA PHE A 38 -4.60 9.23 -7.48
C PHE A 38 -5.39 8.86 -8.76
N SER A 39 -6.34 7.92 -8.67
CA SER A 39 -7.14 7.48 -9.82
C SER A 39 -8.10 8.57 -10.33
N MET A 40 -8.46 9.52 -9.45
CA MET A 40 -9.28 10.68 -9.79
C MET A 40 -8.54 11.66 -10.70
N GLU A 41 -7.21 11.71 -10.60
CA GLU A 41 -6.37 12.61 -11.40
C GLU A 41 -5.83 11.93 -12.68
N SER A 42 -5.60 10.62 -12.65
CA SER A 42 -5.07 9.85 -13.79
C SER A 42 -5.26 8.34 -13.61
N ALA A 43 -5.12 7.55 -14.68
CA ALA A 43 -5.10 6.09 -14.55
C ALA A 43 -3.84 5.64 -13.79
N ILE A 44 -4.00 4.76 -12.81
CA ILE A 44 -2.89 4.18 -12.05
C ILE A 44 -2.56 2.82 -12.64
N GLU A 45 -1.28 2.59 -12.85
CA GLU A 45 -0.78 1.27 -13.21
C GLU A 45 0.36 0.84 -12.29
N PHE A 46 0.33 -0.42 -11.83
CA PHE A 46 1.39 -0.99 -11.02
C PHE A 46 1.46 -2.51 -11.18
N ASP A 47 2.61 -3.08 -10.82
CA ASP A 47 2.79 -4.53 -10.80
C ASP A 47 2.36 -5.09 -9.44
N PHE A 48 1.66 -6.23 -9.47
CA PHE A 48 1.03 -6.84 -8.30
C PHE A 48 1.23 -8.35 -8.31
N THR A 49 1.90 -8.86 -7.28
CA THR A 49 2.16 -10.30 -7.14
C THR A 49 1.09 -10.93 -6.26
N VAL A 50 0.30 -11.84 -6.83
CA VAL A 50 -0.84 -12.44 -6.13
C VAL A 50 -0.35 -13.44 -5.09
N THR A 51 -0.81 -13.29 -3.86
CA THR A 51 -0.47 -14.17 -2.72
C THR A 51 -1.68 -14.92 -2.16
N ALA A 52 -2.90 -14.48 -2.43
CA ALA A 52 -4.13 -15.21 -2.12
C ALA A 52 -5.24 -14.97 -3.16
N THR A 53 -6.11 -15.96 -3.32
CA THR A 53 -7.28 -15.96 -4.22
C THR A 53 -8.51 -16.48 -3.50
N GLY A 54 -9.70 -16.21 -4.02
CA GLY A 54 -10.97 -16.71 -3.46
C GLY A 54 -11.59 -15.77 -2.42
N GLU A 55 -11.06 -14.56 -2.32
CA GLU A 55 -11.62 -13.50 -1.48
C GLU A 55 -12.72 -12.74 -2.22
N THR A 56 -13.50 -11.97 -1.47
CA THR A 56 -14.50 -11.07 -2.04
C THR A 56 -14.33 -9.68 -1.46
N LEU A 57 -14.38 -8.66 -2.32
CA LEU A 57 -14.33 -7.26 -1.93
C LEU A 57 -15.60 -6.57 -2.39
N SER A 58 -16.37 -6.02 -1.46
CA SER A 58 -17.71 -5.43 -1.72
C SER A 58 -18.66 -6.36 -2.52
N GLY A 59 -18.53 -7.69 -2.34
CA GLY A 59 -19.36 -8.69 -3.02
C GLY A 59 -18.83 -9.15 -4.39
N GLU A 60 -17.71 -8.62 -4.86
CA GLU A 60 -17.07 -9.00 -6.11
C GLU A 60 -15.85 -9.90 -5.88
N PRO A 61 -15.49 -10.78 -6.83
CA PRO A 61 -14.27 -11.60 -6.73
C PRO A 61 -13.01 -10.74 -6.58
N ALA A 62 -12.19 -11.06 -5.59
CA ALA A 62 -10.99 -10.32 -5.24
C ALA A 62 -9.78 -11.23 -5.03
N VAL A 63 -8.61 -10.62 -5.06
CA VAL A 63 -7.33 -11.27 -4.82
C VAL A 63 -6.48 -10.41 -3.88
N THR A 64 -5.72 -11.05 -3.00
CA THR A 64 -4.71 -10.38 -2.19
C THR A 64 -3.33 -10.62 -2.76
N GLY A 65 -2.48 -9.61 -2.66
CA GLY A 65 -1.15 -9.65 -3.22
C GLY A 65 -0.29 -8.50 -2.74
N ILE A 66 0.94 -8.52 -3.21
CA ILE A 66 1.98 -7.57 -2.86
C ILE A 66 2.19 -6.62 -4.03
N ARG A 67 1.98 -5.33 -3.77
CA ARG A 67 2.45 -4.24 -4.62
C ARG A 67 3.76 -3.72 -4.05
N VAL A 68 4.81 -3.72 -4.86
CA VAL A 68 6.05 -3.01 -4.50
C VAL A 68 5.92 -1.57 -4.99
N SER A 69 6.07 -0.62 -4.08
CA SER A 69 6.11 0.80 -4.43
C SER A 69 7.42 1.43 -3.97
N GLU A 70 7.77 2.55 -4.58
CA GLU A 70 8.92 3.32 -4.17
C GLU A 70 8.48 4.35 -3.11
N SER A 71 9.04 4.27 -1.91
CA SER A 71 8.77 5.22 -0.83
C SER A 71 10.08 5.73 -0.23
N SER A 72 10.12 7.04 0.01
CA SER A 72 11.15 7.65 0.85
C SER A 72 10.69 7.83 2.29
N ARG A 73 9.40 7.59 2.58
CA ARG A 73 8.83 7.71 3.92
C ARG A 73 9.18 6.48 4.74
N VAL A 74 9.64 6.71 5.96
CA VAL A 74 9.95 5.68 6.94
C VAL A 74 9.17 5.92 8.22
N SER A 75 8.80 4.82 8.86
CA SER A 75 8.18 4.80 10.18
C SER A 75 9.02 3.89 11.06
N THR A 76 9.35 4.35 12.27
CA THR A 76 10.06 3.53 13.24
C THR A 76 9.46 3.76 14.64
N PRO A 77 9.25 2.71 15.44
CA PRO A 77 8.87 2.88 16.84
C PRO A 77 9.88 3.77 17.55
N LEU A 78 9.39 4.73 18.33
CA LEU A 78 10.26 5.54 19.17
C LEU A 78 10.65 4.70 20.40
N PRO A 79 11.95 4.45 20.63
CA PRO A 79 12.36 3.65 21.78
C PRO A 79 11.94 4.32 23.10
N PRO A 80 11.51 3.55 24.12
CA PRO A 80 11.02 4.09 25.39
C PRO A 80 12.00 5.04 26.07
N GLU A 81 13.30 4.77 26.01
CA GLU A 81 14.34 5.63 26.59
C GLU A 81 14.44 6.99 25.89
N ILE A 82 14.10 7.07 24.60
CA ILE A 82 14.05 8.35 23.88
C ILE A 82 12.74 9.07 24.19
N ALA A 83 11.62 8.35 24.30
CA ALA A 83 10.34 8.91 24.71
C ALA A 83 10.44 9.56 26.11
N GLU A 84 11.08 8.89 27.07
CA GLU A 84 11.34 9.42 28.41
C GLU A 84 12.21 10.69 28.37
N ARG A 85 13.30 10.67 27.58
CA ARG A 85 14.16 11.85 27.40
C ARG A 85 13.45 13.04 26.77
N LEU A 86 12.40 12.79 25.98
CA LEU A 86 11.53 13.81 25.41
C LEU A 86 10.36 14.19 26.34
N ALA A 87 10.31 13.64 27.55
CA ALA A 87 9.25 13.82 28.54
C ALA A 87 7.85 13.46 28.00
N LEU A 88 7.78 12.44 27.15
CA LEU A 88 6.52 11.91 26.65
C LEU A 88 5.85 11.00 27.70
N PRO A 89 4.50 10.94 27.73
CA PRO A 89 3.77 10.04 28.60
C PRO A 89 4.24 8.56 28.51
N PRO A 90 4.47 7.87 29.64
CA PRO A 90 5.11 6.54 29.64
C PRO A 90 4.25 5.40 29.10
N ASP A 91 2.93 5.60 29.00
CA ASP A 91 1.97 4.59 28.55
C ASP A 91 1.58 4.77 27.06
N GLY A 92 2.27 5.65 26.34
CA GLY A 92 2.01 5.91 24.92
C GLY A 92 2.86 5.05 23.99
N ASP A 93 2.23 4.50 22.95
CA ASP A 93 2.94 3.92 21.81
C ASP A 93 3.30 5.04 20.82
N TYR A 94 4.59 5.38 20.76
CA TYR A 94 5.08 6.47 19.91
C TYR A 94 5.78 5.95 18.66
N VAL A 95 5.55 6.65 17.55
CA VAL A 95 6.14 6.36 16.25
C VAL A 95 6.75 7.65 15.70
N VAL A 96 7.94 7.54 15.12
CA VAL A 96 8.57 8.62 14.35
C VAL A 96 8.32 8.38 12.88
N GLU A 97 7.68 9.36 12.23
CA GLU A 97 7.52 9.40 10.77
C GLU A 97 8.49 10.41 10.15
N GLY A 98 9.16 10.02 9.07
CA GLY A 98 10.14 10.89 8.42
C GLY A 98 10.51 10.45 7.01
N VAL A 99 11.54 11.11 6.46
CA VAL A 99 12.10 10.80 5.14
C VAL A 99 13.53 10.28 5.31
N LEU A 100 13.84 9.15 4.66
CA LEU A 100 15.19 8.62 4.67
C LEU A 100 16.10 9.47 3.78
N LYS A 101 17.23 9.90 4.32
CA LYS A 101 18.27 10.63 3.59
C LYS A 101 19.61 9.96 3.75
N ASP A 102 20.40 9.98 2.69
CA ASP A 102 21.81 9.64 2.77
C ASP A 102 22.53 10.70 3.62
N ALA A 103 23.18 10.28 4.71
CA ALA A 103 23.80 11.19 5.66
C ALA A 103 25.03 11.94 5.10
N LYS A 104 25.67 11.40 4.06
CA LYS A 104 26.86 12.01 3.45
C LYS A 104 26.47 13.02 2.37
N THR A 105 25.46 12.71 1.56
CA THR A 105 25.07 13.53 0.41
C THR A 105 23.85 14.42 0.69
N GLY A 106 23.08 14.10 1.74
CA GLY A 106 21.80 14.76 2.05
C GLY A 106 20.66 14.42 1.09
N GLN A 107 20.90 13.55 0.11
CA GLN A 107 19.89 13.16 -0.88
C GLN A 107 18.81 12.28 -0.24
N ILE A 108 17.58 12.45 -0.72
CA ILE A 108 16.47 11.57 -0.34
C ILE A 108 16.70 10.20 -0.95
N VAL A 109 16.60 9.17 -0.11
CA VAL A 109 16.69 7.78 -0.52
C VAL A 109 15.29 7.25 -0.74
N THR A 110 15.06 6.67 -1.90
CA THR A 110 13.83 5.96 -2.23
C THR A 110 14.10 4.46 -2.10
N LEU A 111 13.27 3.76 -1.32
CA LEU A 111 13.38 2.33 -1.11
C LEU A 111 12.15 1.61 -1.66
N PRO A 112 12.30 0.38 -2.18
CA PRO A 112 11.17 -0.49 -2.42
C PRO A 112 10.47 -0.78 -1.09
N THR A 113 9.16 -0.59 -1.06
CA THR A 113 8.27 -0.85 0.07
C THR A 113 7.13 -1.74 -0.40
N ASP A 114 6.93 -2.84 0.32
CA ASP A 114 5.90 -3.81 0.01
C ASP A 114 4.59 -3.41 0.67
N HIS A 115 3.52 -3.37 -0.12
CA HIS A 115 2.16 -3.12 0.33
C HIS A 115 1.30 -4.36 0.07
N THR A 116 0.67 -4.88 1.11
CA THR A 116 -0.29 -5.99 0.97
C THR A 116 -1.67 -5.39 0.71
N LEU A 117 -2.19 -5.59 -0.50
CA LEU A 117 -3.48 -5.05 -0.93
C LEU A 117 -4.40 -6.19 -1.35
N THR A 118 -5.70 -6.03 -1.08
CA THR A 118 -6.76 -6.88 -1.63
C THR A 118 -7.52 -6.10 -2.69
N ILE A 119 -7.44 -6.48 -3.97
CA ILE A 119 -8.05 -5.74 -5.08
C ILE A 119 -9.07 -6.59 -5.86
N PRO A 120 -10.03 -5.97 -6.57
CA PRO A 120 -10.92 -6.70 -7.48
C PRO A 120 -10.11 -7.44 -8.56
N ALA A 121 -10.44 -8.70 -8.82
CA ALA A 121 -9.75 -9.51 -9.85
C ALA A 121 -9.92 -8.91 -11.26
N ALA A 122 -11.01 -8.16 -11.47
CA ALA A 122 -11.29 -7.45 -12.71
C ALA A 122 -10.17 -6.45 -13.10
N TRP A 123 -9.46 -5.88 -12.13
CA TRP A 123 -8.39 -4.89 -12.37
C TRP A 123 -7.07 -5.51 -12.81
N LEU A 124 -6.93 -6.84 -12.72
CA LEU A 124 -5.76 -7.54 -13.25
C LEU A 124 -5.82 -7.59 -14.78
N SER A 125 -4.68 -7.36 -15.41
CA SER A 125 -4.44 -7.51 -16.86
C SER A 125 -3.31 -8.47 -17.17
#